data_AF-A0A6A4FN15-F1
#
_entry.id   AF-A0A6A4FN15-F1
#
_cell.length_a   1.000
_cell.length_b   1.000
_cell.length_c   1.000
_cell.angle_alpha   90.00
_cell.angle_beta   90.00
_cell.angle_gamma   90.00
#
_symmetry.space_group_name_H-M   'P 1'
#
loop_
_entity.id
_entity.type
_entity.pdbx_description
1 polymer ?
#
loop_
_entity_poly.entity_id
_entity_poly.type
_entity_poly.pdbx_seq_one_letter_code
_entity_poly.pdbx_strand_id
1 'polypeptide(L)'
;MPRWKIIDGNEDPITDLTVIFRGDSVPDGFTKLERSQSGQRADLNKGGRGTFVYLCHSKDQSSGKAPISEIIAIFPERGEFVPSDYEVVRRRGVPANINTGTQGEIIYLCFKRSTTSEIIDLVVLFPRKNESLPYGYMKVDKSPLGYVADLNSTSGGTEVFLGYKKKVAGG
;
A
#
# COMPACT_ATOMS: atom_id res chain seq x y z
N MET A 1 2.84 21.93 -7.48
CA MET A 1 1.38 22.05 -7.26
C MET A 1 0.90 20.80 -6.53
N PRO A 2 -0.07 20.88 -5.61
CA PRO A 2 -0.54 19.69 -4.89
C PRO A 2 -1.29 18.74 -5.85
N ARG A 3 -1.08 17.43 -5.66
CA ARG A 3 -1.52 16.36 -6.57
C ARG A 3 -3.03 16.36 -6.83
N TRP A 4 -3.85 16.88 -5.92
CA TRP A 4 -5.31 16.98 -6.10
C TRP A 4 -5.78 17.93 -7.22
N LYS A 5 -4.90 18.81 -7.75
CA LYS A 5 -5.21 19.61 -8.96
C LYS A 5 -4.95 18.86 -10.26
N ILE A 6 -4.23 17.74 -10.21
CA ILE A 6 -4.15 16.79 -11.32
C ILE A 6 -5.07 15.66 -10.90
N ILE A 7 -6.34 15.77 -11.28
CA ILE A 7 -7.22 14.61 -11.25
C ILE A 7 -6.58 13.65 -12.25
N ASP A 8 -5.75 12.71 -11.76
CA ASP A 8 -5.45 11.51 -12.53
C ASP A 8 -6.79 10.77 -12.63
N GLY A 9 -7.64 11.19 -13.58
CA GLY A 9 -8.98 10.66 -13.83
C GLY A 9 -8.97 9.24 -14.37
N ASN A 10 -7.86 8.52 -14.17
CA ASN A 10 -7.76 7.11 -14.47
C ASN A 10 -8.37 6.34 -13.29
N GLU A 11 -9.64 5.97 -13.46
CA GLU A 11 -10.36 5.05 -12.57
C GLU A 11 -10.22 3.58 -13.00
N ASP A 12 -9.17 3.25 -13.77
CA ASP A 12 -8.90 1.85 -14.10
C ASP A 12 -8.53 1.08 -12.82
N PRO A 13 -8.95 -0.19 -12.71
CA PRO A 13 -8.65 -1.00 -11.53
C PRO A 13 -7.16 -1.30 -11.38
N ILE A 14 -6.70 -1.31 -10.14
CA ILE A 14 -5.37 -1.83 -9.81
C ILE A 14 -5.42 -3.35 -9.91
N THR A 15 -4.54 -3.93 -10.72
CA THR A 15 -4.47 -5.38 -11.00
C THR A 15 -3.32 -6.07 -10.28
N ASP A 16 -2.29 -5.31 -9.89
CA ASP A 16 -1.14 -5.87 -9.19
C ASP A 16 -0.41 -4.88 -8.27
N LEU A 17 0.32 -5.43 -7.30
CA LEU A 17 1.14 -4.68 -6.34
C LEU A 17 2.55 -5.27 -6.24
N THR A 18 3.53 -4.40 -6.09
CA THR A 18 4.90 -4.77 -5.79
C THR A 18 5.53 -3.71 -4.89
N VAL A 19 6.64 -4.07 -4.25
CA VAL A 19 7.41 -3.15 -3.42
C VAL A 19 8.80 -2.99 -4.01
N ILE A 20 9.28 -1.75 -4.01
CA ILE A 20 10.66 -1.42 -4.36
C ILE A 20 11.38 -0.84 -3.14
N PHE A 21 12.66 -1.16 -3.03
CA PHE A 21 13.55 -0.61 -2.04
C PHE A 21 14.46 0.44 -2.67
N ARG A 22 15.15 1.24 -1.84
CA ARG A 22 16.14 2.21 -2.33
C ARG A 22 17.11 1.56 -3.32
N GLY A 23 17.20 2.13 -4.52
CA GLY A 23 18.11 1.68 -5.58
C GLY A 23 17.48 0.71 -6.60
N ASP A 24 16.29 0.19 -6.32
CA ASP A 24 15.52 -0.55 -7.33
C ASP A 24 14.95 0.41 -8.39
N SER A 25 14.89 -0.05 -9.64
CA SER A 25 14.04 0.55 -10.66
C SER A 25 12.57 0.17 -10.42
N VAL A 26 11.65 1.04 -10.85
CA VAL A 26 10.24 0.68 -10.91
C VAL A 26 10.09 -0.39 -12.00
N PRO A 27 9.45 -1.55 -11.73
CA PRO A 27 9.24 -2.57 -12.75
C PRO A 27 8.38 -2.06 -13.91
N ASP A 28 8.58 -2.63 -15.11
CA ASP A 28 7.79 -2.30 -16.30
C ASP A 28 6.29 -2.50 -16.04
N GLY A 29 5.47 -1.55 -16.48
CA GLY A 29 4.02 -1.58 -16.28
C GLY A 29 3.55 -1.24 -14.85
N PHE A 30 4.45 -0.85 -13.95
CA PHE A 30 4.12 -0.38 -12.60
C PHE A 30 4.34 1.13 -12.43
N THR A 31 3.55 1.72 -11.55
CA THR A 31 3.66 3.10 -11.10
C THR A 31 3.98 3.12 -9.61
N LYS A 32 5.04 3.83 -9.23
CA LYS A 32 5.44 4.03 -7.83
C LYS A 32 4.55 5.09 -7.18
N LEU A 33 4.07 4.82 -5.96
CA LEU A 33 3.50 5.86 -5.10
C LEU A 33 4.63 6.78 -4.64
N GLU A 34 4.81 7.91 -5.31
CA GLU A 34 5.96 8.78 -5.07
C GLU A 34 5.79 9.66 -3.83
N ARG A 35 4.58 10.20 -3.66
CA ARG A 35 4.30 11.23 -2.66
C ARG A 35 2.97 11.01 -1.95
N SER A 36 2.93 11.38 -0.67
CA SER A 36 1.69 11.51 0.09
C SER A 36 0.90 12.73 -0.37
N GLN A 37 -0.30 12.91 0.19
CA GLN A 37 -1.19 14.03 -0.12
C GLN A 37 -0.55 15.40 0.16
N SER A 38 0.28 15.52 1.20
CA SER A 38 1.00 16.76 1.51
C SER A 38 2.29 16.94 0.71
N GLY A 39 2.62 16.02 -0.20
CA GLY A 39 3.82 16.08 -1.04
C GLY A 39 5.07 15.48 -0.40
N GLN A 40 4.97 14.87 0.78
CA GLN A 40 6.08 14.12 1.39
C GLN A 40 6.40 12.89 0.56
N ARG A 41 7.66 12.42 0.57
CA ARG A 41 7.98 11.09 0.00
C ARG A 41 7.10 10.03 0.67
N ALA A 42 6.39 9.23 -0.12
CA ALA A 42 5.51 8.14 0.33
C ALA A 42 6.32 6.89 0.75
N ASP A 43 7.34 7.12 1.57
CA ASP A 43 8.19 6.10 2.14
C ASP A 43 7.45 5.36 3.26
N LEU A 44 7.32 4.04 3.14
CA LEU A 44 6.67 3.20 4.15
C LEU A 44 7.46 3.12 5.45
N ASN A 45 8.77 3.40 5.42
CA ASN A 45 9.67 3.39 6.59
C ASN A 45 9.96 4.78 7.17
N LYS A 46 9.03 5.72 7.01
CA LYS A 46 9.30 7.13 7.24
C LYS A 46 9.84 7.40 8.65
N GLY A 47 11.10 7.84 8.72
CA GLY A 47 11.76 8.21 9.97
C GLY A 47 12.28 7.03 10.81
N GLY A 48 12.06 5.78 10.40
CA GLY A 48 12.53 4.57 11.10
C GLY A 48 14.01 4.25 10.90
N ARG A 49 14.79 5.17 10.28
CA ARG A 49 16.21 5.03 9.91
C ARG A 49 16.56 3.78 9.07
N GLY A 50 15.56 3.07 8.54
CA GLY A 50 15.73 1.90 7.68
C GLY A 50 15.88 2.23 6.20
N THR A 51 15.66 1.21 5.36
CA THR A 51 15.70 1.37 3.90
C THR A 51 14.47 2.16 3.44
N PHE A 52 14.61 3.02 2.42
CA PHE A 52 13.42 3.63 1.78
C PHE A 52 12.61 2.55 1.07
N VAL A 53 11.34 2.44 1.40
CA VAL A 53 10.44 1.41 0.87
C VAL A 53 9.24 2.11 0.21
N TYR A 54 8.94 1.74 -1.03
CA TYR A 54 7.83 2.32 -1.79
C TYR A 54 6.92 1.23 -2.36
N LEU A 55 5.62 1.43 -2.22
CA LEU A 55 4.62 0.62 -2.89
C LEU A 55 4.48 1.06 -4.35
N CYS A 56 4.40 0.10 -5.25
CA CYS A 56 4.09 0.30 -6.66
C CYS A 56 2.84 -0.50 -7.03
N HIS A 57 2.06 0.02 -7.96
CA HIS A 57 0.85 -0.61 -8.44
C HIS A 57 0.86 -0.72 -9.97
N SER A 58 0.22 -1.74 -10.51
CA SER A 58 -0.08 -1.84 -11.94
C SER A 58 -1.57 -1.72 -12.17
N LYS A 59 -1.94 -1.07 -13.27
CA LYS A 59 -3.31 -1.02 -13.80
C LYS A 59 -3.40 -1.71 -15.16
N ASP A 60 -2.44 -2.57 -15.49
CA ASP A 60 -2.45 -3.31 -16.75
C ASP A 60 -3.58 -4.36 -16.75
N GLN A 61 -4.60 -4.09 -17.55
CA GLN A 61 -5.77 -4.97 -17.74
C GLN A 61 -5.47 -6.13 -18.69
N SER A 62 -4.37 -6.10 -19.44
CA SER A 62 -4.02 -7.16 -20.40
C SER A 62 -3.47 -8.43 -19.74
N SER A 63 -3.12 -8.36 -18.45
CA SER A 63 -2.58 -9.49 -17.68
C SER A 63 -3.57 -10.63 -17.41
N GLY A 64 -4.87 -10.40 -17.62
CA GLY A 64 -5.93 -11.37 -17.31
C GLY A 64 -6.18 -11.60 -15.80
N LYS A 65 -5.46 -10.89 -14.93
CA LYS A 65 -5.66 -10.95 -13.48
C LYS A 65 -6.93 -10.18 -13.12
N ALA A 66 -7.75 -10.76 -12.23
CA ALA A 66 -8.85 -10.01 -11.64
C ALA A 66 -8.33 -8.79 -10.84
N PRO A 67 -9.09 -7.69 -10.78
CA PRO A 67 -8.75 -6.52 -9.97
C PRO A 67 -8.49 -6.85 -8.50
N ILE A 68 -7.67 -6.02 -7.86
CA ILE A 68 -7.49 -6.04 -6.41
C ILE A 68 -8.72 -5.40 -5.77
N SER A 69 -9.35 -6.12 -4.86
CA SER A 69 -10.58 -5.71 -4.18
C SER A 69 -10.34 -5.29 -2.72
N GLU A 70 -9.23 -5.74 -2.13
CA GLU A 70 -8.92 -5.53 -0.73
C GLU A 70 -7.40 -5.61 -0.49
N ILE A 71 -6.92 -4.84 0.49
CA ILE A 71 -5.53 -4.85 0.96
C ILE A 71 -5.55 -4.87 2.48
N ILE A 72 -4.72 -5.73 3.07
CA ILE A 72 -4.52 -5.83 4.52
C ILE A 72 -3.02 -5.76 4.83
N ALA A 73 -2.70 -5.40 6.07
CA ALA A 73 -1.38 -5.62 6.65
C ALA A 73 -1.46 -6.78 7.65
N ILE A 74 -0.42 -7.63 7.67
CA ILE A 74 -0.28 -8.68 8.67
C ILE A 74 1.04 -8.53 9.44
N PHE A 75 1.01 -8.99 10.69
CA PHE A 75 2.11 -8.97 11.64
C PHE A 75 2.46 -10.40 12.09
N PRO A 76 3.39 -11.09 11.40
CA PRO A 76 3.72 -12.49 11.71
C PRO A 76 4.19 -12.72 13.15
N GLU A 77 4.93 -11.76 13.72
CA GLU A 77 5.40 -11.82 15.12
C GLU A 77 4.26 -11.73 16.14
N ARG A 78 3.05 -11.34 15.69
CA ARG A 78 1.81 -11.31 16.48
C ARG A 78 0.90 -12.51 16.20
N GLY A 79 1.42 -13.54 15.53
CA GLY A 79 0.67 -14.77 15.23
C GLY A 79 -0.27 -14.65 14.03
N GLU A 80 -0.08 -13.65 13.17
CA GLU A 80 -0.87 -13.50 11.94
C GLU A 80 -0.23 -14.23 10.76
N PHE A 81 -1.08 -14.77 9.89
CA PHE A 81 -0.67 -15.47 8.67
C PHE A 81 -1.39 -14.86 7.47
N VAL A 82 -0.86 -15.11 6.27
CA VAL A 82 -1.55 -14.73 5.03
C VAL A 82 -2.87 -15.52 4.97
N PRO A 83 -4.04 -14.87 4.92
CA PRO A 83 -5.30 -15.59 4.78
C PRO A 83 -5.38 -16.33 3.43
N SER A 84 -6.15 -17.42 3.36
CA SER A 84 -6.14 -18.36 2.22
C SER A 84 -6.56 -17.76 0.88
N ASP A 85 -7.37 -16.70 0.90
CA ASP A 85 -7.87 -15.96 -0.26
C ASP A 85 -7.07 -14.68 -0.58
N TYR A 86 -5.92 -14.49 0.08
CA TYR A 86 -5.03 -13.34 -0.14
C TYR A 86 -3.69 -13.79 -0.69
N GLU A 87 -3.07 -12.89 -1.44
CA GLU A 87 -1.71 -13.01 -1.93
C GLU A 87 -0.83 -11.99 -1.21
N VAL A 88 0.36 -12.42 -0.77
CA VAL A 88 1.35 -11.51 -0.20
C VAL A 88 1.97 -10.64 -1.30
N VAL A 89 2.13 -9.35 -1.02
CA VAL A 89 2.87 -8.43 -1.89
C VAL A 89 4.35 -8.85 -1.90
N ARG A 90 4.88 -9.03 -3.10
CA ARG A 90 6.24 -9.53 -3.30
C ARG A 90 7.14 -8.46 -3.90
N ARG A 91 8.43 -8.57 -3.61
CA ARG A 91 9.52 -7.85 -4.27
C ARG A 91 10.39 -8.88 -4.97
N ARG A 92 10.53 -8.79 -6.30
CA ARG A 92 11.35 -9.73 -7.10
C ARG A 92 11.04 -11.21 -6.79
N GLY A 93 9.76 -11.54 -6.64
CA GLY A 93 9.30 -12.92 -6.38
C GLY A 93 9.31 -13.38 -4.93
N VAL A 94 9.86 -12.61 -3.98
CA VAL A 94 9.86 -12.96 -2.54
C VAL A 94 8.91 -12.08 -1.73
N PRO A 95 8.26 -12.58 -0.65
CA PRO A 95 7.47 -11.76 0.25
C PRO A 95 8.24 -10.53 0.74
N ALA A 96 7.65 -9.34 0.62
CA ALA A 96 8.34 -8.10 0.92
C ALA A 96 8.04 -7.62 2.34
N ASN A 97 9.01 -7.71 3.25
CA ASN A 97 8.91 -7.00 4.53
C ASN A 97 8.95 -5.49 4.25
N ILE A 98 7.82 -4.80 4.44
CA ILE A 98 7.72 -3.37 4.15
C ILE A 98 8.46 -2.52 5.19
N ASN A 99 8.72 -3.10 6.37
CA ASN A 99 9.47 -2.48 7.47
C ASN A 99 10.98 -2.74 7.39
N THR A 100 11.49 -3.14 6.21
CA THR A 100 12.85 -3.68 6.10
C THR A 100 13.97 -2.68 6.45
N GLY A 101 14.99 -3.18 7.13
CA GLY A 101 16.15 -2.38 7.53
C GLY A 101 15.90 -1.45 8.72
N THR A 102 14.70 -1.46 9.32
CA THR A 102 14.46 -0.88 10.64
C THR A 102 14.73 -1.94 11.73
N GLN A 103 14.62 -1.55 13.00
CA GLN A 103 14.59 -2.49 14.13
C GLN A 103 13.15 -2.89 14.52
N GLY A 104 12.17 -2.50 13.71
CA GLY A 104 10.77 -2.85 13.93
C GLY A 104 10.43 -4.26 13.49
N GLU A 105 9.21 -4.66 13.81
CA GLU A 105 8.66 -5.98 13.48
C GLU A 105 8.51 -6.20 11.97
N ILE A 106 8.45 -7.47 11.57
CA ILE A 106 8.16 -7.85 10.20
C ILE A 106 6.70 -7.51 9.87
N ILE A 107 6.49 -6.81 8.76
CA ILE A 107 5.15 -6.44 8.28
C ILE A 107 5.02 -6.82 6.81
N TYR A 108 3.94 -7.52 6.47
CA TYR A 108 3.61 -7.85 5.09
C TYR A 108 2.30 -7.19 4.69
N LEU A 109 2.27 -6.59 3.50
CA LEU A 109 1.00 -6.29 2.83
C LEU A 109 0.52 -7.54 2.11
N CYS A 110 -0.77 -7.81 2.21
CA CYS A 110 -1.44 -8.86 1.45
C CYS A 110 -2.66 -8.25 0.76
N PHE A 111 -3.10 -8.87 -0.32
CA PHE A 111 -4.22 -8.35 -1.09
C PHE A 111 -5.06 -9.47 -1.69
N LYS A 112 -6.34 -9.20 -1.88
CA LYS A 112 -7.32 -10.15 -2.43
C LYS A 112 -7.81 -9.64 -3.77
N ARG A 113 -8.07 -10.57 -4.68
CA ARG A 113 -8.65 -10.27 -6.00
C ARG A 113 -10.13 -10.60 -6.05
N SER A 114 -10.91 -9.80 -6.77
CA SER A 114 -12.33 -10.04 -7.03
C SER A 114 -12.78 -9.33 -8.31
N THR A 115 -13.78 -9.87 -8.99
CA THR A 115 -14.47 -9.23 -10.12
C THR A 115 -15.65 -8.37 -9.70
N THR A 116 -16.01 -8.37 -8.41
CA THR A 116 -17.18 -7.65 -7.88
C THR A 116 -16.85 -6.34 -7.17
N SER A 117 -15.55 -6.06 -6.95
CA SER A 117 -15.10 -4.86 -6.26
C SER A 117 -13.68 -4.52 -6.68
N GLU A 118 -13.43 -3.25 -6.94
CA GLU A 118 -12.20 -2.78 -7.58
C GLU A 118 -11.60 -1.63 -6.78
N ILE A 119 -10.34 -1.76 -6.35
CA ILE A 119 -9.54 -0.64 -5.85
C ILE A 119 -8.93 0.07 -7.06
N ILE A 120 -9.13 1.39 -7.13
CA ILE A 120 -8.71 2.22 -8.27
C ILE A 120 -7.61 3.21 -7.91
N ASP A 121 -7.36 3.46 -6.62
CA ASP A 121 -6.26 4.33 -6.21
C ASP A 121 -5.75 3.99 -4.80
N LEU A 122 -4.50 4.37 -4.54
CA LEU A 122 -3.79 4.15 -3.29
C LEU A 122 -3.06 5.42 -2.84
N VAL A 123 -3.06 5.67 -1.54
CA VAL A 123 -2.35 6.79 -0.93
C VAL A 123 -1.60 6.33 0.30
N VAL A 124 -0.42 6.92 0.54
CA VAL A 124 0.27 6.79 1.82
C VAL A 124 -0.13 7.97 2.71
N LEU A 125 -0.48 7.68 3.95
CA LEU A 125 -0.96 8.63 4.95
C LEU A 125 0.03 8.73 6.11
N PHE A 126 0.39 9.97 6.47
CA PHE A 126 1.22 10.29 7.63
C PHE A 126 0.43 11.13 8.66
N PRO A 127 -0.31 10.51 9.61
CA PRO A 127 -1.18 11.24 10.53
C PRO A 127 -0.44 12.29 11.39
N ARG A 128 0.79 11.99 11.83
CA ARG A 128 1.61 12.95 12.60
C ARG A 128 2.08 14.17 11.80
N LYS A 129 1.85 14.18 10.48
CA LYS A 129 2.04 15.34 9.61
C LYS A 129 0.72 16.07 9.32
N ASN A 130 -0.30 15.82 10.15
CA ASN A 130 -1.64 16.40 10.04
C ASN A 130 -2.31 16.07 8.70
N GLU A 131 -2.00 14.90 8.14
CA GLU A 131 -2.65 14.40 6.94
C GLU A 131 -3.95 13.69 7.30
N SER A 132 -4.97 13.88 6.47
CA SER A 132 -6.22 13.14 6.47
C SER A 132 -6.40 12.40 5.14
N LEU A 133 -7.25 11.37 5.15
CA LEU A 133 -7.63 10.71 3.90
C LEU A 133 -8.40 11.66 2.99
N PRO A 134 -8.14 11.64 1.67
CA PRO A 134 -8.98 12.37 0.72
C PRO A 134 -10.42 11.83 0.74
N TYR A 135 -11.35 12.65 0.25
CA TYR A 135 -12.76 12.27 0.14
C TYR A 135 -12.92 10.97 -0.67
N GLY A 136 -13.72 10.03 -0.14
CA GLY A 136 -13.99 8.73 -0.77
C GLY A 136 -12.91 7.66 -0.58
N TYR A 137 -11.79 7.96 0.11
CA TYR A 137 -10.78 6.96 0.45
C TYR A 137 -11.11 6.31 1.79
N MET A 138 -10.76 5.04 1.90
CA MET A 138 -10.79 4.24 3.12
C MET A 138 -9.38 3.98 3.61
N LYS A 139 -9.23 3.71 4.90
CA LYS A 139 -7.96 3.37 5.54
C LYS A 139 -7.84 1.86 5.68
N VAL A 140 -6.67 1.31 5.39
CA VAL A 140 -6.28 0.00 5.95
C VAL A 140 -5.97 0.25 7.43
N ASP A 141 -7.00 0.11 8.29
CA ASP A 141 -6.91 0.53 9.69
C ASP A 141 -6.49 -0.59 10.64
N LYS A 142 -7.00 -1.79 10.41
CA LYS A 142 -6.79 -2.96 11.28
C LYS A 142 -6.30 -4.17 10.49
N SER A 143 -5.46 -4.98 11.13
CA SER A 143 -5.07 -6.31 10.65
C SER A 143 -6.17 -7.34 10.93
N PRO A 144 -6.05 -8.58 10.41
CA PRO A 144 -7.06 -9.64 10.64
C PRO A 144 -7.37 -9.93 12.11
N LEU A 145 -6.38 -9.83 13.02
CA LEU A 145 -6.60 -10.00 14.47
C LEU A 145 -6.91 -8.68 15.20
N GLY A 146 -7.17 -7.59 14.48
CA GLY A 146 -7.61 -6.32 15.06
C GLY A 146 -6.49 -5.41 15.58
N TYR A 147 -5.23 -5.71 15.25
CA TYR A 147 -4.12 -4.81 15.56
C TYR A 147 -4.16 -3.58 14.65
N VAL A 148 -3.64 -2.44 15.12
CA VAL A 148 -3.48 -1.25 14.30
C VAL A 148 -2.52 -1.55 13.14
N ALA A 149 -2.95 -1.33 11.90
CA ALA A 149 -2.20 -1.58 10.67
C ALA A 149 -1.18 -0.47 10.34
N ASP A 150 -0.35 -0.08 11.32
CA ASP A 150 0.77 0.82 11.09
C ASP A 150 1.88 0.11 10.32
N LEU A 151 2.14 0.54 9.09
CA LEU A 151 3.10 -0.08 8.17
C LEU A 151 4.56 0.18 8.56
N ASN A 152 4.79 1.02 9.56
CA ASN A 152 6.09 1.37 10.09
C ASN A 152 6.18 1.05 11.60
N SER A 153 5.34 0.12 12.07
CA SER A 153 5.22 -0.21 13.49
C SER A 153 6.58 -0.59 14.08
N THR A 154 6.79 -0.21 15.33
CA THR A 154 8.01 -0.49 16.13
C THR A 154 9.36 -0.06 15.52
N SER A 155 9.37 0.63 14.38
CA SER A 155 10.59 1.12 13.70
C SER A 155 11.29 2.29 14.40
N GLY A 156 10.62 2.95 15.35
CA GLY A 156 11.03 4.24 15.92
C GLY A 156 10.74 5.46 15.01
N GLY A 157 10.10 5.24 13.85
CA GLY A 157 9.68 6.29 12.92
C GLY A 157 8.31 6.89 13.22
N THR A 158 7.74 7.60 12.24
CA THR A 158 6.34 8.06 12.30
C THR A 158 5.40 6.92 11.92
N GLU A 159 4.17 6.95 12.41
CA GLU A 159 3.10 6.07 11.93
C GLU A 159 2.86 6.30 10.43
N VAL A 160 2.69 5.20 9.70
CA VAL A 160 2.43 5.19 8.26
C VAL A 160 1.25 4.27 7.98
N PHE A 161 0.25 4.78 7.27
CA PHE A 161 -0.93 3.99 6.89
C PHE A 161 -1.12 3.99 5.38
N LEU A 162 -1.73 2.92 4.86
CA LEU A 162 -2.22 2.86 3.49
C LEU A 162 -3.70 3.27 3.45
N GLY A 163 -4.04 4.15 2.53
CA GLY A 163 -5.41 4.44 2.14
C GLY A 163 -5.68 3.94 0.73
N TYR A 164 -6.93 3.63 0.43
CA TYR A 164 -7.37 3.16 -0.87
C TYR A 164 -8.73 3.75 -1.26
N LYS A 165 -8.98 3.94 -2.56
CA LYS A 165 -10.28 4.31 -3.10
C LYS A 165 -10.85 3.13 -3.88
N LYS A 166 -12.09 2.76 -3.59
CA LYS A 166 -12.83 1.80 -4.42
C LYS A 166 -13.56 2.52 -5.54
N LYS A 167 -13.70 1.85 -6.68
CA LYS A 167 -14.60 2.29 -7.74
C LYS A 167 -16.02 2.36 -7.20
N VAL A 168 -16.69 3.48 -7.44
CA VAL A 168 -18.11 3.59 -7.12
C VAL A 168 -18.85 2.73 -8.12
N ALA A 169 -19.72 1.83 -7.67
CA ALA A 169 -20.59 1.09 -8.57
C ALA A 169 -21.43 2.11 -9.34
N GLY A 170 -21.32 2.12 -10.67
CA GLY A 170 -22.26 2.86 -11.50
C GLY A 170 -23.67 2.35 -11.20
N GLY A 171 -24.56 3.26 -10.82
CA GLY A 171 -25.99 2.94 -10.67
C GLY A 171 -26.64 2.61 -12.00
#